data_AF-A0A9W9WZ97-F1
#
_entry.id   AF-A0A9W9WZ97-F1
#
_cell.length_a   1.000
_cell.length_b   1.000
_cell.length_c   1.000
_cell.angle_alpha   90.00
_cell.angle_beta   90.00
_cell.angle_gamma   90.00
#
_symmetry.space_group_name_H-M   'P 1'
#
loop_
_entity.id
_entity.type
_entity.pdbx_description
1 polymer ?
#
loop_
_entity_poly.entity_id
_entity_poly.type
_entity_poly.pdbx_seq_one_letter_code
_entity_poly.pdbx_strand_id
1 'polypeptide(L)'
;MAGNVDADNKIYKLAAMPFMLERKGDYDEAVKVYKSAITVLDEAAKIYKKGNALKIHRKMFERQVQVHRERLAYLEDLKHKGSFDDIILPPTILDAMEEVESEDGKTWSLTQVSNTLQEMANLSRSLILVNCQIRKSLNTFCKDNPSQSTKDISTAPAHLLPFLNTDTSQRPSFSLTLSPSAPTVTYRITHSSELVNLGMRSYWFFVKDSTNTHVLYALQFVWSNEEPIVNTVLRRAGEFLPGIGATSVRLQKTKGGNFRMITRTIPDMGAITEIPDGEVQRKDWSPRRFEYGGRNFVWKSAAAEGKKEGGMFGSFGFSWETLYETKRVWAKSGSRTGKMEDEIVGPRLCWGEKKGGNGADHSIHMVGDLDIYFREHLLAVQLSRLARVSYPPQKDTKGVEVATVGVSWLSIASSLA
;
A
#
# COMPACT_ATOMS: atom_id res chain seq x y z
N MET A 1 18.27 5.47 0.95
CA MET A 1 18.05 6.91 1.18
C MET A 1 16.56 7.17 1.10
N ALA A 2 15.94 7.57 2.22
CA ALA A 2 14.55 8.03 2.21
C ALA A 2 14.56 9.37 1.46
N GLY A 3 13.92 9.42 0.30
CA GLY A 3 13.72 10.70 -0.37
C GLY A 3 12.78 11.50 0.49
N ASN A 4 13.26 12.58 1.10
CA ASN A 4 12.38 13.70 1.40
C ASN A 4 11.66 14.00 0.08
N VAL A 5 10.34 13.83 0.05
CA VAL A 5 9.56 14.36 -1.06
C VAL A 5 9.81 15.85 -1.01
N ASP A 6 10.61 16.34 -1.96
CA ASP A 6 10.84 17.77 -2.12
C ASP A 6 9.52 18.38 -2.58
N ALA A 7 8.66 18.71 -1.60
CA ALA A 7 7.38 19.35 -1.83
C ALA A 7 7.57 20.72 -2.51
N ASP A 8 8.80 21.26 -2.52
CA ASP A 8 9.18 22.46 -3.26
C ASP A 8 9.56 22.20 -4.72
N ASN A 9 9.67 20.93 -5.14
CA ASN A 9 9.83 20.57 -6.53
C ASN A 9 8.61 21.03 -7.33
N LYS A 10 8.84 21.96 -8.26
CA LYS A 10 7.82 22.53 -9.15
C LYS A 10 6.99 21.44 -9.87
N ILE A 11 7.61 20.31 -10.21
CA ILE A 11 6.94 19.20 -10.89
C ILE A 11 6.00 18.44 -9.93
N TYR A 12 6.40 18.28 -8.66
CA TYR A 12 5.52 17.71 -7.63
C TYR A 12 4.30 18.60 -7.40
N LYS A 13 4.52 19.91 -7.26
CA LYS A 13 3.42 20.88 -7.10
C LYS A 13 2.42 20.78 -8.24
N LEU A 14 2.88 20.66 -9.50
CA LEU A 14 1.97 20.53 -10.64
C LEU A 14 1.11 19.26 -10.59
N ALA A 15 1.64 18.14 -10.10
CA ALA A 15 0.91 16.88 -10.05
C ALA A 15 -0.01 16.76 -8.81
N ALA A 16 0.41 17.27 -7.66
CA ALA A 16 -0.31 17.07 -6.40
C ALA A 16 -1.21 18.26 -6.01
N MET A 17 -0.83 19.50 -6.34
CA MET A 17 -1.53 20.72 -5.88
C MET A 17 -3.02 20.77 -6.22
N PRO A 18 -3.48 20.39 -7.43
CA PRO A 18 -4.90 20.38 -7.71
C PRO A 18 -5.71 19.52 -6.72
N PHE A 19 -5.22 18.31 -6.40
CA PHE A 19 -5.86 17.42 -5.43
C PHE A 19 -5.84 17.99 -4.00
N MET A 20 -4.74 18.68 -3.63
CA MET A 20 -4.64 19.34 -2.32
C MET A 20 -5.64 20.51 -2.19
N LEU A 21 -5.92 21.24 -3.28
CA LEU A 21 -6.93 22.30 -3.29
C LEU A 21 -8.35 21.73 -3.18
N GLU A 22 -8.65 20.63 -3.86
CA GLU A 22 -9.93 19.93 -3.70
C GLU A 22 -10.17 19.51 -2.26
N ARG A 23 -9.14 19.01 -1.57
CA ARG A 23 -9.20 18.64 -0.15
C ARG A 23 -9.51 19.83 0.76
N LYS A 24 -9.07 21.03 0.38
CA LYS A 24 -9.37 22.28 1.10
C LYS A 24 -10.76 22.85 0.79
N GLY A 25 -11.46 22.30 -0.20
CA GLY A 25 -12.72 22.85 -0.71
C GLY A 25 -12.55 23.99 -1.71
N ASP A 26 -11.33 24.31 -2.13
CA ASP A 26 -11.02 25.40 -3.06
C ASP A 26 -11.22 24.96 -4.53
N TYR A 27 -12.42 24.49 -4.88
CA TYR A 27 -12.67 23.82 -6.17
C TYR A 27 -12.46 24.71 -7.39
N ASP A 28 -12.82 26.00 -7.30
CA ASP A 28 -12.59 26.94 -8.39
C ASP A 28 -11.11 27.14 -8.69
N GLU A 29 -10.28 27.18 -7.66
CA GLU A 29 -8.83 27.26 -7.82
C GLU A 29 -8.25 25.93 -8.29
N ALA A 30 -8.74 24.81 -7.75
CA ALA A 30 -8.36 23.47 -8.21
C ALA A 30 -8.56 23.32 -9.73
N VAL A 31 -9.72 23.74 -10.26
CA VAL A 31 -10.03 23.73 -11.70
C VAL A 31 -9.01 24.54 -12.52
N LYS A 32 -8.63 25.74 -12.05
CA LYS A 32 -7.60 26.54 -12.73
C LYS A 32 -6.25 25.84 -12.72
N VAL A 33 -5.82 25.33 -11.56
CA VAL A 33 -4.53 24.64 -11.42
C VAL A 33 -4.51 23.35 -12.24
N TYR A 34 -5.62 22.61 -12.35
CA TYR A 34 -5.73 21.46 -13.26
C TYR A 34 -5.44 21.84 -14.72
N LYS A 35 -6.03 22.92 -15.23
CA LYS A 35 -5.80 23.40 -16.60
C LYS A 35 -4.33 23.74 -16.84
N SER A 36 -3.72 24.46 -15.89
CA SER A 36 -2.28 24.79 -15.94
C SER A 36 -1.41 23.53 -15.86
N ALA A 37 -1.67 22.62 -14.93
CA ALA A 37 -0.92 21.37 -14.75
C ALA A 37 -0.99 20.49 -16.00
N ILE A 38 -2.17 20.32 -16.60
CA ILE A 38 -2.34 19.59 -17.86
C ILE A 38 -1.46 20.18 -18.95
N THR A 39 -1.45 21.50 -19.08
CA THR A 39 -0.68 22.20 -20.13
C THR A 39 0.82 21.94 -19.95
N VAL A 40 1.34 22.20 -18.75
CA VAL A 40 2.78 22.09 -18.46
C VAL A 40 3.25 20.63 -18.53
N LEU A 41 2.49 19.68 -17.99
CA LEU A 41 2.88 18.27 -18.01
C LEU A 41 2.79 17.65 -19.41
N ASP A 42 1.84 18.09 -20.25
CA ASP A 42 1.72 17.67 -21.65
C ASP A 42 2.90 18.21 -22.50
N GLU A 43 3.32 19.45 -22.27
CA GLU A 43 4.55 20.01 -22.85
C GLU A 43 5.80 19.25 -22.38
N ALA A 44 5.92 18.97 -21.08
CA ALA A 44 7.02 18.18 -20.54
C ALA A 44 7.08 16.79 -21.19
N ALA A 45 5.95 16.10 -21.34
CA ALA A 45 5.87 14.81 -22.03
C ALA A 45 6.33 14.90 -23.50
N LYS A 46 5.99 15.99 -24.21
CA LYS A 46 6.46 16.24 -25.59
C LYS A 46 7.96 16.49 -25.66
N ILE A 47 8.52 17.23 -24.70
CA ILE A 47 9.97 17.45 -24.60
C ILE A 47 10.67 16.11 -24.36
N TYR A 48 10.20 15.31 -23.41
CA TYR A 48 10.73 13.97 -23.16
C TYR A 48 10.59 13.02 -24.36
N LYS A 49 9.56 13.20 -25.20
CA LYS A 49 9.42 12.45 -26.46
C LYS A 49 10.50 12.79 -27.48
N LYS A 50 10.89 14.07 -27.55
CA LYS A 50 11.90 14.58 -28.51
C LYS A 50 13.33 14.37 -28.02
N GLY A 51 13.54 14.40 -26.70
CA GLY A 51 14.83 14.12 -26.08
C GLY A 51 15.14 12.62 -25.97
N ASN A 52 16.36 12.29 -25.53
CA ASN A 52 16.79 10.91 -25.26
C ASN A 52 16.35 10.41 -23.88
N ALA A 53 15.15 10.78 -23.44
CA ALA A 53 14.67 10.40 -22.12
C ALA A 53 14.00 9.03 -22.14
N LEU A 54 14.07 8.34 -21.01
CA LEU A 54 13.49 7.01 -20.87
C LEU A 54 11.98 7.05 -21.13
N LYS A 55 11.54 6.19 -22.05
CA LYS A 55 10.13 6.07 -22.45
C LYS A 55 9.21 5.85 -21.26
N ILE A 56 9.65 5.13 -20.24
CA ILE A 56 8.88 4.90 -19.02
C ILE A 56 8.57 6.20 -18.25
N HIS A 57 9.54 7.11 -18.14
CA HIS A 57 9.32 8.41 -17.49
C HIS A 57 8.33 9.25 -18.30
N ARG A 58 8.50 9.33 -19.62
CA ARG A 58 7.55 10.01 -20.50
C ARG A 58 6.12 9.50 -20.29
N LYS A 59 5.96 8.18 -20.21
CA LYS A 59 4.66 7.55 -19.99
C LYS A 59 4.04 7.87 -18.64
N MET A 60 4.85 8.07 -17.60
CA MET A 60 4.37 8.54 -16.30
C MET A 60 3.76 9.95 -16.40
N PHE A 61 4.36 10.87 -17.15
CA PHE A 61 3.78 12.20 -17.42
C PHE A 61 2.47 12.10 -18.21
N GLU A 62 2.45 11.32 -19.30
CA GLU A 62 1.23 11.10 -20.11
C GLU A 62 0.08 10.55 -19.25
N ARG A 63 0.37 9.65 -18.31
CA ARG A 63 -0.62 9.08 -17.38
C ARG A 63 -1.09 10.08 -16.33
N GLN A 64 -0.19 10.88 -15.74
CA GLN A 64 -0.58 11.94 -14.79
C GLN A 64 -1.51 12.96 -15.48
N VAL A 65 -1.20 13.35 -16.71
CA VAL A 65 -2.05 14.24 -17.52
C VAL A 65 -3.44 13.63 -17.75
N GLN A 66 -3.51 12.33 -18.05
CA GLN A 66 -4.80 11.66 -18.24
C GLN A 66 -5.65 11.70 -16.97
N VAL A 67 -5.07 11.39 -15.81
CA VAL A 67 -5.78 11.48 -14.52
C VAL A 67 -6.27 12.91 -14.27
N HIS A 68 -5.45 13.92 -14.57
CA HIS A 68 -5.86 15.32 -14.43
C HIS A 68 -7.00 15.71 -15.38
N ARG A 69 -6.99 15.24 -16.62
CA ARG A 69 -8.07 15.50 -17.59
C ARG A 69 -9.39 14.88 -17.12
N GLU A 70 -9.36 13.63 -16.68
CA GLU A 70 -10.52 12.94 -16.13
C GLU A 70 -11.05 13.65 -14.88
N ARG A 71 -10.15 14.11 -14.00
CA ARG A 71 -10.53 14.81 -12.78
C ARG A 71 -11.09 16.21 -13.04
N LEU A 72 -10.49 16.94 -13.98
CA LEU A 72 -10.99 18.25 -14.42
C LEU A 72 -12.40 18.14 -14.99
N ALA A 73 -12.64 17.18 -15.89
CA ALA A 73 -13.96 16.96 -16.47
C ALA A 73 -15.02 16.67 -15.40
N TYR A 74 -14.66 15.87 -14.38
CA TYR A 74 -15.54 15.59 -13.24
C TYR A 74 -15.86 16.85 -12.43
N LEU A 75 -14.86 17.67 -12.11
CA LEU A 75 -15.07 18.92 -11.37
C LEU A 75 -15.91 19.93 -12.16
N GLU A 76 -15.71 20.03 -13.47
CA GLU A 76 -16.51 20.91 -14.33
C GLU A 76 -17.98 20.45 -14.41
N ASP A 77 -18.23 19.14 -14.44
CA ASP A 77 -19.58 18.56 -14.36
C ASP A 77 -20.26 18.88 -13.02
N LEU A 78 -19.56 18.70 -11.89
CA LEU A 78 -20.08 19.09 -10.57
C LEU A 78 -20.36 20.60 -10.47
N LYS A 79 -19.44 21.43 -10.99
CA LYS A 79 -19.63 22.88 -11.05
C LYS A 79 -20.86 23.26 -11.87
N HIS A 80 -21.11 22.58 -12.99
CA HIS A 80 -22.30 22.81 -13.80
C HIS A 80 -23.59 22.42 -13.07
N LYS A 81 -23.55 21.34 -12.26
CA LYS A 81 -24.65 20.93 -11.37
C LYS A 81 -24.86 21.86 -10.18
N GLY A 82 -23.87 22.70 -9.85
CA GLY A 82 -23.97 23.71 -8.80
C GLY A 82 -23.70 23.19 -7.38
N SER A 83 -23.20 21.95 -7.22
CA SER A 83 -22.86 21.37 -5.92
C SER A 83 -21.65 20.44 -6.02
N PHE A 84 -20.85 20.41 -4.95
CA PHE A 84 -19.73 19.49 -4.75
C PHE A 84 -19.96 18.54 -3.56
N ASP A 85 -21.19 18.41 -3.05
CA ASP A 85 -21.47 17.71 -1.78
C ASP A 85 -21.09 16.22 -1.83
N ASP A 86 -21.25 15.56 -2.99
CA ASP A 86 -20.92 14.15 -3.20
C ASP A 86 -19.53 13.94 -3.87
N ILE A 87 -18.64 14.92 -3.75
CA ILE A 87 -17.31 14.82 -4.38
C ILE A 87 -16.50 13.66 -3.78
N ILE A 88 -16.10 12.72 -4.63
CA ILE A 88 -15.15 11.68 -4.26
C ILE A 88 -13.76 12.31 -4.20
N LEU A 89 -13.12 12.38 -3.03
CA LEU A 89 -11.78 12.97 -2.89
C LEU A 89 -10.68 11.89 -2.90
N PRO A 90 -9.81 11.84 -3.94
CA PRO A 90 -8.69 10.91 -3.98
C PRO A 90 -7.70 11.16 -2.83
N PRO A 91 -7.09 10.11 -2.26
CA PRO A 91 -6.09 10.24 -1.20
C PRO A 91 -4.85 11.02 -1.68
N THR A 92 -4.28 11.84 -0.80
CA THR A 92 -3.08 12.66 -1.06
C THR A 92 -2.00 12.46 0.01
N ILE A 93 -0.81 13.02 -0.20
CA ILE A 93 0.23 13.04 0.83
C ILE A 93 -0.23 13.78 2.09
N LEU A 94 -1.09 14.80 1.95
CA LEU A 94 -1.54 15.61 3.09
C LEU A 94 -2.36 14.77 4.06
N ASP A 95 -3.12 13.80 3.58
CA ASP A 95 -3.86 12.87 4.44
C ASP A 95 -2.93 11.96 5.22
N ALA A 96 -1.90 11.46 4.55
CA ALA A 96 -0.87 10.66 5.20
C ALA A 96 -0.16 11.51 6.27
N MET A 97 0.22 12.74 5.93
CA MET A 97 0.88 13.64 6.87
C MET A 97 -0.03 14.04 8.03
N GLU A 98 -1.29 14.40 7.77
CA GLU A 98 -2.28 14.76 8.79
C GLU A 98 -2.52 13.60 9.76
N GLU A 99 -2.55 12.35 9.28
CA GLU A 99 -2.68 11.18 10.15
C GLU A 99 -1.45 10.95 11.06
N VAL A 100 -0.33 11.61 10.77
CA VAL A 100 0.98 11.46 11.45
C VAL A 100 1.42 12.70 12.21
N GLU A 101 0.86 13.86 11.90
CA GLU A 101 1.07 15.10 12.63
C GLU A 101 0.41 14.97 14.00
N SER A 102 1.24 15.02 15.04
CA SER A 102 0.74 15.08 16.41
C SER A 102 0.02 16.41 16.60
N GLU A 103 -1.13 16.41 17.29
CA GLU A 103 -1.51 17.61 18.05
C GLU A 103 -0.32 17.94 18.96
N ASP A 104 0.41 19.00 18.62
CA ASP A 104 1.67 19.38 19.23
C ASP A 104 1.60 19.30 20.77
N GLY A 105 2.40 18.39 21.35
CA GLY A 105 2.71 18.38 22.78
C GLY A 105 1.89 17.48 23.70
N LYS A 106 0.87 16.74 23.23
CA LYS A 106 0.16 15.77 24.09
C LYS A 106 0.77 14.37 24.00
N THR A 107 1.67 14.05 24.92
CA THR A 107 2.08 12.66 25.20
C THR A 107 0.89 11.93 25.83
N TRP A 108 0.24 11.02 25.10
CA TRP A 108 -0.88 10.26 25.64
C TRP A 108 -0.38 9.26 26.68
N SER A 109 -1.01 9.21 27.86
CA SER A 109 -0.75 8.19 28.88
C SER A 109 -1.50 6.89 28.55
N LEU A 110 -1.11 5.77 29.18
CA LEU A 110 -1.81 4.48 28.97
C LEU A 110 -3.29 4.52 29.36
N THR A 111 -3.59 5.21 30.45
CA THR A 111 -4.95 5.40 30.93
C THR A 111 -5.74 6.25 29.95
N GLN A 112 -5.10 7.24 29.32
CA GLN A 112 -5.71 7.98 28.21
C GLN A 112 -5.92 7.06 27.02
N VAL A 113 -4.92 6.36 26.48
CA VAL A 113 -5.13 5.45 25.34
C VAL A 113 -6.24 4.43 25.61
N SER A 114 -6.26 3.78 26.78
CA SER A 114 -7.29 2.78 27.13
C SER A 114 -8.68 3.38 27.33
N ASN A 115 -8.79 4.48 28.10
CA ASN A 115 -10.09 5.13 28.34
C ASN A 115 -10.59 5.80 27.06
N THR A 116 -9.71 6.44 26.30
CA THR A 116 -9.98 7.08 25.03
C THR A 116 -10.38 6.07 23.96
N LEU A 117 -9.74 4.89 23.86
CA LEU A 117 -10.18 3.84 22.93
C LEU A 117 -11.60 3.35 23.27
N GLN A 118 -11.97 3.36 24.55
CA GLN A 118 -13.29 2.95 25.03
C GLN A 118 -14.35 4.06 24.94
N GLU A 119 -13.97 5.32 25.14
CA GLU A 119 -14.83 6.51 25.07
C GLU A 119 -14.99 7.05 23.63
N MET A 120 -13.95 6.93 22.79
CA MET A 120 -13.92 7.38 21.38
C MET A 120 -14.34 6.30 20.38
N ALA A 121 -14.89 5.17 20.82
CA ALA A 121 -15.53 4.20 19.94
C ALA A 121 -16.62 4.84 19.03
N ASN A 122 -17.11 6.03 19.40
CA ASN A 122 -18.07 6.83 18.64
C ASN A 122 -17.44 7.88 17.70
N LEU A 123 -16.12 8.07 17.71
CA LEU A 123 -15.38 9.08 16.91
C LEU A 123 -14.28 8.42 16.09
N SER A 124 -14.67 7.85 14.94
CA SER A 124 -13.82 7.16 13.96
C SER A 124 -12.47 7.86 13.67
N ARG A 125 -12.49 9.18 13.45
CA ARG A 125 -11.27 9.95 13.10
C ARG A 125 -10.21 9.91 14.20
N SER A 126 -10.61 9.96 15.47
CA SER A 126 -9.66 9.96 16.58
C SER A 126 -8.94 8.63 16.72
N LEU A 127 -9.60 7.50 16.41
CA LEU A 127 -9.01 6.16 16.46
C LEU A 127 -7.94 5.93 15.39
N ILE A 128 -8.15 6.47 14.19
CA ILE A 128 -7.18 6.40 13.06
C ILE A 128 -5.85 7.05 13.44
N LEU A 129 -5.91 8.27 14.01
CA LEU A 129 -4.72 9.01 14.44
C LEU A 129 -3.90 8.24 15.49
N VAL A 130 -4.57 7.54 16.42
CA VAL A 130 -3.87 6.73 17.44
C VAL A 130 -3.04 5.63 16.81
N ASN A 131 -3.57 4.94 15.80
CA ASN A 131 -2.89 3.81 15.16
C ASN A 131 -1.62 4.26 14.43
N CYS A 132 -1.71 5.35 13.68
CA CYS A 132 -0.56 5.96 13.01
C CYS A 132 0.50 6.41 14.01
N GLN A 133 0.09 7.08 15.09
CA GLN A 133 1.01 7.55 16.10
C GLN A 133 1.69 6.42 16.87
N ILE A 134 0.95 5.37 17.27
CA ILE A 134 1.54 4.18 17.89
C ILE A 134 2.60 3.58 16.97
N ARG A 135 2.29 3.40 15.68
CA ARG A 135 3.24 2.83 14.72
C ARG A 135 4.49 3.69 14.57
N LYS A 136 4.33 5.02 14.43
CA LYS A 136 5.46 5.96 14.33
C LYS A 136 6.33 5.89 15.57
N SER A 137 5.74 5.99 16.76
CA SER A 137 6.45 5.94 18.04
C SER A 137 7.19 4.62 18.24
N LEU A 138 6.56 3.48 17.92
CA LEU A 138 7.22 2.16 17.95
C LEU A 138 8.43 2.11 17.02
N ASN A 139 8.27 2.59 15.78
CA ASN A 139 9.35 2.59 14.80
C ASN A 139 10.51 3.49 15.23
N THR A 140 10.24 4.69 15.75
CA THR A 140 11.27 5.59 16.29
C THR A 140 12.03 4.92 17.44
N PHE A 141 11.29 4.40 18.43
CA PHE A 141 11.89 3.71 19.58
C PHE A 141 12.77 2.52 19.17
N CYS A 142 12.32 1.71 18.21
CA CYS A 142 13.10 0.56 17.72
C CYS A 142 14.28 0.95 16.82
N LYS A 143 14.20 2.06 16.07
CA LYS A 143 15.27 2.53 15.17
C LYS A 143 16.45 3.15 15.91
N ASP A 144 16.21 3.80 17.04
CA ASP A 144 17.27 4.47 17.80
C ASP A 144 18.23 3.47 18.48
N ASN A 145 17.85 2.19 18.63
CA ASN A 145 18.67 1.17 19.27
C ASN A 145 18.57 -0.23 18.58
N PRO A 146 19.12 -0.41 17.36
CA PRO A 146 19.04 -1.68 16.63
C PRO A 146 19.85 -2.83 17.27
N SER A 147 20.71 -2.54 18.25
CA SER A 147 21.51 -3.51 19.02
C SER A 147 20.91 -3.87 20.39
N GLN A 148 19.83 -3.20 20.83
CA GLN A 148 19.22 -3.50 22.11
C GLN A 148 18.21 -4.65 21.95
N SER A 149 18.67 -5.85 22.26
CA SER A 149 17.80 -6.97 22.62
C SER A 149 16.79 -6.52 23.69
N THR A 150 15.64 -7.22 23.76
CA THR A 150 14.53 -7.27 24.76
C THR A 150 14.72 -6.78 26.21
N LYS A 151 15.93 -6.39 26.65
CA LYS A 151 16.28 -5.96 28.00
C LYS A 151 15.94 -4.51 28.37
N ASP A 152 15.57 -3.63 27.43
CA ASP A 152 15.32 -2.20 27.73
C ASP A 152 13.86 -1.74 27.52
N ILE A 153 12.89 -2.67 27.52
CA ILE A 153 11.44 -2.34 27.52
C ILE A 153 11.09 -1.37 28.68
N SER A 154 11.85 -1.40 29.78
CA SER A 154 11.71 -0.48 30.92
C SER A 154 11.93 1.00 30.60
N THR A 155 12.60 1.31 29.49
CA THR A 155 12.84 2.70 29.04
C THR A 155 11.80 3.19 28.03
N ALA A 156 10.90 2.31 27.59
CA ALA A 156 9.89 2.68 26.61
C ALA A 156 8.85 3.64 27.20
N PRO A 157 8.37 4.62 26.42
CA PRO A 157 7.23 5.45 26.81
C PRO A 157 6.04 4.60 27.23
N ALA A 158 5.35 5.02 28.30
CA ALA A 158 4.27 4.24 28.90
C ALA A 158 3.25 3.75 27.86
N HIS A 159 2.82 4.60 26.94
CA HIS A 159 1.83 4.27 25.90
C HIS A 159 2.27 3.16 24.92
N LEU A 160 3.57 2.85 24.82
CA LEU A 160 4.09 1.77 23.97
C LEU A 160 4.21 0.43 24.68
N LEU A 161 4.25 0.43 26.02
CA LEU A 161 4.44 -0.78 26.82
C LEU A 161 3.47 -1.93 26.47
N PRO A 162 2.16 -1.70 26.24
CA PRO A 162 1.24 -2.76 25.87
C PRO A 162 1.60 -3.42 24.54
N PHE A 163 2.19 -2.67 23.61
CA PHE A 163 2.55 -3.14 22.27
C PHE A 163 3.93 -3.80 22.24
N LEU A 164 4.82 -3.42 23.16
CA LEU A 164 6.16 -3.98 23.31
C LEU A 164 6.19 -5.24 24.20
N ASN A 165 5.10 -5.53 24.91
CA ASN A 165 5.02 -6.69 25.80
C ASN A 165 5.25 -8.00 25.03
N THR A 166 6.03 -8.91 25.62
CA THR A 166 6.31 -10.25 25.09
C THR A 166 5.07 -11.14 25.12
N ASP A 167 4.15 -10.92 26.05
CA ASP A 167 2.86 -11.61 26.06
C ASP A 167 1.89 -10.99 25.05
N THR A 168 1.87 -11.58 23.86
CA THR A 168 0.94 -11.24 22.77
C THR A 168 -0.54 -11.31 23.16
N SER A 169 -0.90 -12.07 24.21
CA SER A 169 -2.29 -12.19 24.67
C SER A 169 -2.81 -10.95 25.39
N GLN A 170 -1.92 -10.08 25.86
CA GLN A 170 -2.23 -8.83 26.56
C GLN A 170 -2.23 -7.61 25.62
N ARG A 171 -1.87 -7.80 24.35
CA ARG A 171 -1.86 -6.70 23.37
C ARG A 171 -3.30 -6.32 22.99
N PRO A 172 -3.65 -5.02 23.02
CA PRO A 172 -4.95 -4.57 22.53
C PRO A 172 -5.13 -4.96 21.06
N SER A 173 -6.30 -5.51 20.73
CA SER A 173 -6.60 -5.92 19.35
C SER A 173 -6.82 -4.70 18.45
N PHE A 174 -6.27 -4.76 17.24
CA PHE A 174 -6.52 -3.82 16.14
C PHE A 174 -8.01 -3.68 15.86
N SER A 175 -8.77 -4.77 15.89
CA SER A 175 -10.21 -4.75 15.64
C SER A 175 -10.99 -3.83 16.60
N LEU A 176 -10.48 -3.59 17.82
CA LEU A 176 -11.10 -2.67 18.78
C LEU A 176 -10.90 -1.20 18.43
N THR A 177 -9.93 -0.90 17.56
CA THR A 177 -9.65 0.45 17.07
C THR A 177 -10.45 0.81 15.82
N LEU A 178 -11.31 -0.10 15.34
CA LEU A 178 -12.14 0.09 14.17
C LEU A 178 -13.59 0.34 14.59
N SER A 179 -14.25 1.29 13.93
CA SER A 179 -15.67 1.50 14.15
C SER A 179 -16.48 0.33 13.56
N PRO A 180 -17.31 -0.37 14.36
CA PRO A 180 -18.14 -1.47 13.83
C PRO A 180 -19.17 -1.01 12.79
N SER A 181 -19.54 0.28 12.80
CA SER A 181 -20.48 0.88 11.86
C SER A 181 -19.83 1.39 10.58
N ALA A 182 -18.50 1.41 10.49
CA ALA A 182 -17.83 1.93 9.31
C ALA A 182 -18.08 1.01 8.09
N PRO A 183 -18.57 1.56 6.97
CA PRO A 183 -18.88 0.75 5.80
C PRO A 183 -17.60 0.14 5.20
N THR A 184 -17.76 -1.03 4.60
CA THR A 184 -16.67 -1.66 3.83
C THR A 184 -16.31 -0.79 2.62
N VAL A 185 -15.03 -0.45 2.49
CA VAL A 185 -14.50 0.27 1.33
C VAL A 185 -14.23 -0.73 0.22
N THR A 186 -14.76 -0.46 -0.98
CA THR A 186 -14.58 -1.31 -2.16
C THR A 186 -13.76 -0.59 -3.21
N TYR A 187 -12.67 -1.22 -3.62
CA TYR A 187 -11.80 -0.78 -4.71
C TYR A 187 -12.00 -1.63 -5.96
N ARG A 188 -12.07 -0.96 -7.10
CA ARG A 188 -12.18 -1.59 -8.42
C ARG A 188 -10.83 -1.57 -9.11
N ILE A 189 -10.35 -2.74 -9.53
CA ILE A 189 -9.02 -2.87 -10.13
C ILE A 189 -9.18 -3.03 -11.64
N THR A 190 -8.52 -2.14 -12.38
CA THR A 190 -8.37 -2.23 -13.85
C THR A 190 -6.89 -2.24 -14.20
N HIS A 191 -6.52 -2.80 -15.34
CA HIS A 191 -5.13 -2.87 -15.76
C HIS A 191 -4.87 -2.17 -17.10
N SER A 192 -3.65 -1.68 -17.26
CA SER A 192 -3.10 -1.23 -18.54
C SER A 192 -1.63 -1.59 -18.62
N SER A 193 -1.09 -1.73 -19.83
CA SER A 193 0.34 -1.95 -20.03
C SER A 193 0.85 -1.24 -21.26
N GLU A 194 2.15 -0.96 -21.27
CA GLU A 194 2.81 -0.27 -22.37
C GLU A 194 4.22 -0.83 -22.57
N LEU A 195 4.62 -1.00 -23.84
CA LEU A 195 5.98 -1.38 -24.18
C LEU A 195 6.92 -0.17 -23.93
N VAL A 196 7.86 -0.30 -23.00
CA VAL A 196 8.79 0.77 -22.63
C VAL A 196 10.19 0.57 -23.20
N ASN A 197 10.60 -0.67 -23.43
CA ASN A 197 11.82 -1.04 -24.16
C ASN A 197 11.57 -2.38 -24.89
N LEU A 198 12.48 -2.80 -25.76
CA LEU A 198 12.43 -4.12 -26.39
C LEU A 198 12.37 -5.21 -25.30
N GLY A 199 11.34 -6.04 -25.33
CA GLY A 199 11.13 -7.10 -24.33
C GLY A 199 10.70 -6.62 -22.94
N MET A 200 10.54 -5.32 -22.69
CA MET A 200 10.15 -4.76 -21.39
C MET A 200 8.84 -3.97 -21.46
N ARG A 201 7.88 -4.32 -20.61
CA ARG A 201 6.59 -3.62 -20.48
C ARG A 201 6.44 -3.01 -19.10
N SER A 202 5.94 -1.77 -19.04
CA SER A 202 5.45 -1.19 -17.80
C SER A 202 3.97 -1.50 -17.66
N TYR A 203 3.60 -2.14 -16.56
CA TYR A 203 2.23 -2.45 -16.19
C TYR A 203 1.75 -1.49 -15.11
N TRP A 204 0.47 -1.18 -15.18
CA TRP A 204 -0.24 -0.31 -14.26
C TRP A 204 -1.54 -0.99 -13.85
N PHE A 205 -1.71 -1.22 -12.55
CA PHE A 205 -2.99 -1.60 -11.96
C PHE A 205 -3.60 -0.37 -11.32
N PHE A 206 -4.67 0.15 -11.91
CA PHE A 206 -5.40 1.30 -11.39
C PHE A 206 -6.41 0.82 -10.36
N VAL A 207 -6.31 1.41 -9.17
CA VAL A 207 -7.23 1.23 -8.05
C VAL A 207 -8.22 2.37 -8.09
N LYS A 208 -9.46 2.06 -8.46
CA LYS A 208 -10.55 3.01 -8.57
C LYS A 208 -11.53 2.87 -7.42
N ASP A 209 -12.37 3.88 -7.26
CA ASP A 209 -13.50 3.86 -6.34
C ASP A 209 -14.53 2.78 -6.69
N SER A 210 -15.54 2.62 -5.85
CA SER A 210 -16.56 1.56 -6.00
C SER A 210 -17.33 1.62 -7.32
N THR A 211 -17.45 2.81 -7.93
CA THR A 211 -18.12 3.03 -9.22
C THR A 211 -17.23 2.69 -10.43
N ASN A 212 -15.94 2.39 -10.21
CA ASN A 212 -14.94 2.16 -11.26
C ASN A 212 -14.65 3.39 -12.13
N THR A 213 -14.90 4.59 -11.60
CA THR A 213 -14.78 5.86 -12.33
C THR A 213 -13.49 6.58 -11.98
N HIS A 214 -13.28 6.86 -10.69
CA HIS A 214 -12.22 7.74 -10.22
C HIS A 214 -11.00 6.94 -9.78
N VAL A 215 -9.84 7.27 -10.35
CA VAL A 215 -8.56 6.69 -9.93
C VAL A 215 -8.16 7.24 -8.57
N LEU A 216 -7.96 6.34 -7.61
CA LEU A 216 -7.50 6.65 -6.24
C LEU A 216 -6.00 6.35 -6.10
N TYR A 217 -5.59 5.18 -6.60
CA TYR A 217 -4.18 4.77 -6.62
C TYR A 217 -3.83 4.08 -7.94
N ALA A 218 -2.54 3.91 -8.20
CA ALA A 218 -2.06 2.97 -9.21
C ALA A 218 -0.79 2.25 -8.75
N LEU A 219 -0.77 0.92 -8.91
CA LEU A 219 0.44 0.12 -8.75
C LEU A 219 1.18 0.05 -10.09
N GLN A 220 2.42 0.51 -10.11
CA GLN A 220 3.33 0.41 -11.25
C GLN A 220 4.36 -0.69 -11.01
N PHE A 221 4.62 -1.49 -12.05
CA PHE A 221 5.75 -2.40 -12.11
C PHE A 221 6.26 -2.58 -13.54
N VAL A 222 7.48 -3.08 -13.68
CA VAL A 222 8.08 -3.41 -14.97
C VAL A 222 8.24 -4.91 -15.05
N TRP A 223 7.93 -5.46 -16.21
CA TRP A 223 8.02 -6.88 -16.49
C TRP A 223 8.78 -7.10 -17.80
N SER A 224 9.61 -8.14 -17.81
CA SER A 224 10.22 -8.72 -19.00
C SER A 224 10.16 -10.25 -18.91
N ASN A 225 10.41 -10.94 -20.01
CA ASN A 225 10.51 -12.40 -20.01
C ASN A 225 11.76 -12.92 -19.29
N GLU A 226 12.75 -12.05 -19.06
CA GLU A 226 14.09 -12.41 -18.59
C GLU A 226 14.27 -12.14 -17.09
N GLU A 227 13.73 -11.02 -16.61
CA GLU A 227 13.95 -10.57 -15.24
C GLU A 227 12.69 -10.71 -14.38
N PRO A 228 12.81 -11.20 -13.13
CA PRO A 228 11.69 -11.25 -12.21
C PRO A 228 11.24 -9.84 -11.81
N ILE A 229 9.94 -9.69 -11.56
CA ILE A 229 9.40 -8.52 -10.84
C ILE A 229 9.94 -8.56 -9.40
N VAL A 230 10.89 -7.68 -9.09
CA VAL A 230 11.54 -7.55 -7.76
C VAL A 230 11.03 -6.35 -6.96
N ASN A 231 10.35 -5.41 -7.61
CA ASN A 231 9.84 -4.21 -6.96
C ASN A 231 8.57 -3.72 -7.66
N THR A 232 7.65 -3.18 -6.87
CA THR A 232 6.44 -2.51 -7.35
C THR A 232 6.19 -1.25 -6.54
N VAL A 233 5.58 -0.23 -7.12
CA VAL A 233 5.31 1.05 -6.45
C VAL A 233 3.84 1.41 -6.58
N LEU A 234 3.15 1.51 -5.45
CA LEU A 234 1.81 2.08 -5.33
C LEU A 234 1.92 3.61 -5.24
N ARG A 235 1.12 4.30 -6.04
CA ARG A 235 1.13 5.76 -6.20
C ARG A 235 -0.27 6.30 -5.98
N ARG A 236 -0.41 7.43 -5.28
CA ARG A 236 -1.68 8.17 -5.21
C ARG A 236 -1.98 8.84 -6.56
N ALA A 237 -3.23 9.25 -6.79
CA ALA A 237 -3.67 9.85 -8.04
C ALA A 237 -2.85 11.10 -8.49
N GLY A 238 -2.34 11.88 -7.54
CA GLY A 238 -1.47 13.04 -7.79
C GLY A 238 0.04 12.75 -7.80
N GLU A 239 0.44 11.48 -7.80
CA GLU A 239 1.82 11.06 -7.50
C GLU A 239 2.40 10.09 -8.56
N PHE A 240 1.97 10.22 -9.82
CA PHE A 240 2.41 9.29 -10.87
C PHE A 240 3.81 9.57 -11.40
N LEU A 241 4.39 10.74 -11.12
CA LEU A 241 5.66 11.15 -11.69
C LEU A 241 6.87 10.45 -11.04
N PRO A 242 8.02 10.38 -11.74
CA PRO A 242 9.22 9.70 -11.23
C PRO A 242 9.68 10.24 -9.88
N GLY A 243 10.18 9.35 -9.01
CA GLY A 243 10.67 9.72 -7.68
C GLY A 243 9.58 9.98 -6.62
N ILE A 244 8.32 10.11 -7.04
CA ILE A 244 7.16 10.19 -6.15
C ILE A 244 6.59 8.77 -5.97
N GLY A 245 5.93 8.48 -4.86
CA GLY A 245 5.22 7.21 -4.65
C GLY A 245 4.76 7.07 -3.21
N ALA A 246 3.61 6.45 -2.99
CA ALA A 246 3.03 6.31 -1.67
C ALA A 246 3.63 5.12 -0.93
N THR A 247 3.75 3.98 -1.62
CA THR A 247 4.23 2.73 -1.01
C THR A 247 5.05 1.92 -2.01
N SER A 248 6.26 1.50 -1.61
CA SER A 248 7.10 0.58 -2.38
C SER A 248 7.09 -0.81 -1.75
N VAL A 249 7.07 -1.84 -2.58
CA VAL A 249 7.09 -3.24 -2.15
C VAL A 249 8.21 -3.96 -2.88
N ARG A 250 9.23 -4.35 -2.12
CA ARG A 250 10.31 -5.20 -2.60
C ARG A 250 9.93 -6.66 -2.41
N LEU A 251 10.04 -7.45 -3.48
CA LEU A 251 9.89 -8.89 -3.45
C LEU A 251 11.29 -9.51 -3.39
N GLN A 252 11.57 -10.24 -2.33
CA GLN A 252 12.86 -10.90 -2.13
C GLN A 252 12.67 -12.41 -2.17
N LYS A 253 13.31 -13.07 -3.13
CA LYS A 253 13.26 -14.53 -3.20
C LYS A 253 13.99 -15.17 -2.03
N THR A 254 13.39 -16.21 -1.49
CA THR A 254 13.85 -16.96 -0.31
C THR A 254 14.45 -18.29 -0.76
N LYS A 255 15.20 -18.97 0.12
CA LYS A 255 15.84 -20.26 -0.22
C LYS A 255 14.84 -21.33 -0.64
N GLY A 256 13.63 -21.34 -0.08
CA GLY A 256 12.56 -22.26 -0.47
C GLY A 256 11.89 -21.93 -1.81
N GLY A 257 12.29 -20.83 -2.46
CA GLY A 257 11.71 -20.35 -3.72
C GLY A 257 10.47 -19.49 -3.56
N ASN A 258 10.10 -19.15 -2.32
CA ASN A 258 9.01 -18.22 -1.99
C ASN A 258 9.50 -16.76 -1.95
N PHE A 259 8.61 -15.79 -1.73
CA PHE A 259 8.95 -14.38 -1.68
C PHE A 259 8.61 -13.76 -0.33
N ARG A 260 9.62 -13.15 0.29
CA ARG A 260 9.44 -12.18 1.38
C ARG A 260 9.06 -10.85 0.76
N MET A 261 8.09 -10.17 1.36
CA MET A 261 7.67 -8.85 0.88
C MET A 261 8.07 -7.80 1.91
N ILE A 262 8.82 -6.79 1.47
CA ILE A 262 9.26 -5.69 2.32
C ILE A 262 8.60 -4.42 1.80
N THR A 263 7.67 -3.89 2.58
CA THR A 263 6.94 -2.68 2.25
C THR A 263 7.55 -1.48 2.94
N ARG A 264 7.70 -0.36 2.23
CA ARG A 264 8.02 0.95 2.80
C ARG A 264 7.04 2.00 2.29
N THR A 265 6.47 2.75 3.23
CA THR A 265 5.52 3.84 2.96
C THR A 265 6.23 5.18 2.88
N ILE A 266 5.56 6.18 2.32
CA ILE A 266 5.96 7.58 2.33
C ILE A 266 4.79 8.41 2.89
N PRO A 267 4.98 9.14 4.02
CA PRO A 267 6.18 9.21 4.87
C PRO A 267 6.69 7.86 5.43
N ASP A 268 7.99 7.80 5.77
CA ASP A 268 8.63 6.56 6.26
C ASP A 268 8.15 6.21 7.68
N MET A 269 7.27 5.22 7.76
CA MET A 269 6.70 4.69 9.00
C MET A 269 7.36 3.36 9.42
N GLY A 270 8.55 3.07 8.90
CA GLY A 270 9.23 1.81 9.12
C GLY A 270 8.82 0.74 8.12
N ALA A 271 9.74 -0.19 7.88
CA ALA A 271 9.51 -1.26 6.94
C ALA A 271 8.59 -2.33 7.54
N ILE A 272 7.58 -2.75 6.79
CA ILE A 272 6.75 -3.91 7.13
C ILE A 272 7.31 -5.10 6.37
N THR A 273 7.61 -6.19 7.09
CA THR A 273 8.13 -7.41 6.47
C THR A 273 7.10 -8.52 6.59
N GLU A 274 6.59 -8.98 5.44
CA GLU A 274 5.74 -10.16 5.38
C GLU A 274 6.55 -11.41 5.11
N ILE A 275 6.38 -12.41 5.97
CA ILE A 275 7.11 -13.68 5.91
C ILE A 275 6.11 -14.81 5.68
N PRO A 276 6.29 -15.62 4.62
CA PRO A 276 5.46 -16.81 4.42
C PRO A 276 5.79 -17.92 5.42
N ASP A 277 4.77 -18.63 5.87
CA ASP A 277 4.94 -19.84 6.70
C ASP A 277 5.74 -20.89 5.91
N GLY A 278 6.73 -21.50 6.56
CA GLY A 278 7.57 -22.51 5.91
C GLY A 278 8.43 -21.95 4.76
N GLU A 279 8.86 -20.68 4.83
CA GLU A 279 9.75 -19.95 3.89
C GLU A 279 10.91 -20.82 3.32
N VAL A 280 11.42 -21.75 4.12
CA VAL A 280 12.56 -22.61 3.77
C VAL A 280 12.16 -23.85 2.95
N GLN A 281 10.91 -24.32 3.05
CA GLN A 281 10.50 -25.64 2.57
C GLN A 281 9.28 -25.62 1.62
N ARG A 282 8.61 -24.48 1.41
CA ARG A 282 7.40 -24.37 0.60
C ARG A 282 7.49 -23.27 -0.44
N LYS A 283 6.85 -23.51 -1.60
CA LYS A 283 6.67 -22.53 -2.69
C LYS A 283 5.34 -21.76 -2.59
N ASP A 284 4.51 -22.10 -1.60
CA ASP A 284 3.17 -21.53 -1.45
C ASP A 284 3.24 -20.12 -0.88
N TRP A 285 2.57 -19.17 -1.53
CA TRP A 285 2.58 -17.78 -1.09
C TRP A 285 1.93 -17.58 0.28
N SER A 286 1.01 -18.43 0.74
CA SER A 286 0.29 -18.28 2.00
C SER A 286 0.31 -19.54 2.88
N PRO A 287 0.11 -19.41 4.20
CA PRO A 287 -0.12 -18.16 4.95
C PRO A 287 1.10 -17.23 5.01
N ARG A 288 0.87 -15.91 5.12
CA ARG A 288 1.92 -14.90 5.33
C ARG A 288 1.63 -14.08 6.55
N ARG A 289 2.64 -13.78 7.34
CA ARG A 289 2.51 -13.09 8.61
C ARG A 289 3.34 -11.82 8.62
N PHE A 290 2.83 -10.80 9.29
CA PHE A 290 3.55 -9.55 9.52
C PHE A 290 3.04 -8.87 10.79
N GLU A 291 3.81 -7.90 11.25
CA GLU A 291 3.45 -7.02 12.35
C GLU A 291 3.11 -5.63 11.81
N TYR A 292 2.05 -5.02 12.35
CA TYR A 292 1.69 -3.63 12.08
C TYR A 292 1.30 -2.94 13.39
N GLY A 293 2.04 -1.89 13.77
CA GLY A 293 1.77 -1.13 15.01
C GLY A 293 1.74 -2.03 16.27
N GLY A 294 2.69 -2.96 16.40
CA GLY A 294 2.79 -3.89 17.53
C GLY A 294 1.82 -5.08 17.49
N ARG A 295 0.98 -5.19 16.45
CA ARG A 295 -0.10 -6.18 16.34
C ARG A 295 0.17 -7.16 15.20
N ASN A 296 -0.28 -8.41 15.35
CA ASN A 296 0.06 -9.50 14.44
C ASN A 296 -1.06 -9.78 13.45
N PHE A 297 -0.69 -9.96 12.18
CA PHE A 297 -1.64 -10.21 11.11
C PHE A 297 -1.25 -11.42 10.28
N VAL A 298 -2.24 -12.05 9.68
CA VAL A 298 -2.05 -13.20 8.79
C VAL A 298 -2.91 -13.07 7.53
N TRP A 299 -2.27 -13.29 6.39
CA TRP A 299 -2.95 -13.54 5.12
C TRP A 299 -3.26 -15.04 5.00
N LYS A 300 -4.53 -15.38 4.77
CA LYS A 300 -4.99 -16.76 4.54
C LYS A 300 -5.61 -16.91 3.17
N SER A 301 -5.30 -18.00 2.47
CA SER A 301 -5.98 -18.38 1.24
C SER A 301 -7.34 -19.02 1.53
N ALA A 302 -8.26 -19.01 0.57
CA ALA A 302 -9.55 -19.70 0.72
C ALA A 302 -9.37 -21.20 1.03
N ALA A 303 -8.36 -21.83 0.41
CA ALA A 303 -7.98 -23.22 0.72
C ALA A 303 -7.51 -23.40 2.19
N ALA A 304 -6.77 -22.44 2.74
CA ALA A 304 -6.35 -22.47 4.15
C ALA A 304 -7.53 -22.26 5.12
N GLU A 305 -8.64 -21.68 4.65
CA GLU A 305 -9.90 -21.57 5.40
C GLU A 305 -10.81 -22.81 5.25
N GLY A 306 -10.36 -23.87 4.58
CA GLY A 306 -11.17 -25.07 4.33
C GLY A 306 -12.30 -24.87 3.30
N LYS A 307 -12.31 -23.74 2.59
CA LYS A 307 -13.26 -23.48 1.51
C LYS A 307 -12.72 -24.08 0.21
N LYS A 308 -13.57 -24.82 -0.53
CA LYS A 308 -13.24 -25.26 -1.89
C LYS A 308 -13.22 -24.04 -2.80
N GLU A 309 -12.04 -23.67 -3.31
CA GLU A 309 -11.96 -22.75 -4.46
C GLU A 309 -12.70 -23.41 -5.64
N GLY A 310 -13.65 -22.69 -6.24
CA GLY A 310 -14.60 -23.26 -7.18
C GLY A 310 -13.96 -23.86 -8.44
N GLY A 311 -14.45 -25.03 -8.82
CA GLY A 311 -14.37 -25.59 -10.18
C GLY A 311 -13.25 -26.58 -10.46
N MET A 312 -13.57 -27.60 -11.28
CA MET A 312 -12.71 -28.71 -11.75
C MET A 312 -11.46 -28.28 -12.56
N PHE A 313 -11.22 -26.97 -12.70
CA PHE A 313 -10.04 -26.34 -13.30
C PHE A 313 -9.34 -25.33 -12.38
N GLY A 314 -9.75 -25.23 -11.10
CA GLY A 314 -9.39 -24.17 -10.15
C GLY A 314 -7.94 -24.17 -9.64
N SER A 315 -7.08 -25.09 -10.08
CA SER A 315 -5.69 -25.19 -9.63
C SER A 315 -4.69 -24.33 -10.42
N PHE A 316 -5.13 -23.64 -11.47
CA PHE A 316 -4.30 -22.77 -12.30
C PHE A 316 -4.85 -21.34 -12.31
N GLY A 317 -4.52 -20.56 -11.28
CA GLY A 317 -4.82 -19.13 -11.26
C GLY A 317 -4.55 -18.45 -9.93
N PHE A 318 -4.33 -17.13 -9.97
CA PHE A 318 -4.20 -16.30 -8.78
C PHE A 318 -5.45 -16.41 -7.90
N SER A 319 -5.31 -16.67 -6.59
CA SER A 319 -6.40 -16.61 -5.62
C SER A 319 -6.21 -15.46 -4.64
N TRP A 320 -7.25 -14.69 -4.37
CA TRP A 320 -7.18 -13.62 -3.37
C TRP A 320 -7.00 -14.21 -1.97
N GLU A 321 -6.20 -13.54 -1.16
CA GLU A 321 -6.02 -13.87 0.25
C GLU A 321 -6.87 -12.93 1.11
N THR A 322 -7.30 -13.45 2.26
CA THR A 322 -8.04 -12.69 3.27
C THR A 322 -7.13 -12.38 4.44
N LEU A 323 -7.12 -11.13 4.87
CA LEU A 323 -6.38 -10.66 6.04
C LEU A 323 -7.20 -10.82 7.31
N TYR A 324 -6.55 -11.35 8.34
CA TYR A 324 -7.06 -11.38 9.71
C TYR A 324 -6.03 -10.85 10.69
N GLU A 325 -6.51 -10.26 11.78
CA GLU A 325 -5.70 -10.06 12.97
C GLU A 325 -5.56 -11.40 13.73
N THR A 326 -4.41 -11.58 14.39
CA THR A 326 -4.12 -12.76 15.21
C THR A 326 -3.64 -12.36 16.59
N LYS A 327 -4.10 -13.11 17.61
CA LYS A 327 -3.71 -12.88 19.01
C LYS A 327 -2.56 -13.78 19.43
N ARG A 328 -2.66 -15.08 19.16
CA ARG A 328 -1.64 -16.08 19.46
C ARG A 328 -1.22 -16.79 18.17
N VAL A 329 0.07 -17.09 18.07
CA VAL A 329 0.67 -17.85 16.97
C VAL A 329 1.59 -18.91 17.56
N TRP A 330 1.41 -20.17 17.19
CA TRP A 330 2.21 -21.29 17.69
C TRP A 330 2.56 -22.27 16.56
N ALA A 331 3.61 -23.07 16.75
CA ALA A 331 3.97 -24.09 15.77
C ALA A 331 2.89 -25.18 15.73
N LYS A 332 2.46 -25.56 14.52
CA LYS A 332 1.50 -26.65 14.34
C LYS A 332 2.10 -27.95 14.87
N SER A 333 1.40 -28.63 15.77
CA SER A 333 1.85 -29.92 16.32
C SER A 333 2.12 -30.94 15.22
N GLY A 334 3.29 -31.58 15.26
CA GLY A 334 3.74 -32.56 14.26
C GLY A 334 4.23 -31.98 12.92
N SER A 335 4.22 -30.65 12.73
CA SER A 335 4.70 -30.04 11.48
C SER A 335 6.22 -29.98 11.41
N ARG A 336 6.81 -30.69 10.44
CA ARG A 336 8.24 -30.56 10.07
C ARG A 336 8.53 -29.40 9.12
N THR A 337 7.50 -28.77 8.57
CA THR A 337 7.62 -27.74 7.51
C THR A 337 7.49 -26.31 8.03
N GLY A 338 7.58 -26.09 9.35
CA GLY A 338 7.45 -24.75 9.94
C GLY A 338 6.06 -24.12 9.79
N LYS A 339 5.00 -24.92 9.67
CA LYS A 339 3.62 -24.39 9.69
C LYS A 339 3.30 -23.83 11.06
N MET A 340 2.61 -22.70 11.06
CA MET A 340 2.09 -22.08 12.25
C MET A 340 0.57 -22.23 12.29
N GLU A 341 0.03 -22.36 13.49
CA GLU A 341 -1.38 -22.19 13.81
C GLU A 341 -1.56 -20.87 14.54
N ASP A 342 -2.78 -20.34 14.49
CA ASP A 342 -3.09 -19.03 15.00
C ASP A 342 -4.53 -18.92 15.51
N GLU A 343 -4.71 -17.99 16.44
CA GLU A 343 -6.00 -17.56 16.94
C GLU A 343 -6.39 -16.25 16.24
N ILE A 344 -7.36 -16.32 15.33
CA ILE A 344 -7.94 -15.15 14.66
C ILE A 344 -8.77 -14.36 15.66
N VAL A 345 -8.63 -13.02 15.63
CA VAL A 345 -9.46 -12.11 16.40
C VAL A 345 -10.16 -11.13 15.47
N GLY A 346 -11.45 -10.88 15.73
CA GLY A 346 -12.25 -9.93 14.98
C GLY A 346 -12.65 -10.41 13.57
N PRO A 347 -13.28 -9.53 12.77
CA PRO A 347 -13.68 -9.82 11.41
C PRO A 347 -12.48 -9.84 10.45
N ARG A 348 -12.71 -10.32 9.22
CA ARG A 348 -11.76 -10.12 8.11
C ARG A 348 -11.52 -8.63 7.87
N LEU A 349 -10.27 -8.26 7.60
CA LEU A 349 -9.87 -6.85 7.44
C LEU A 349 -9.70 -6.45 5.97
N CYS A 350 -9.23 -7.36 5.12
CA CYS A 350 -9.03 -7.13 3.69
C CYS A 350 -9.23 -8.44 2.92
N TRP A 351 -9.94 -8.41 1.80
CA TRP A 351 -10.13 -9.56 0.91
C TRP A 351 -10.32 -9.10 -0.53
N GLY A 352 -10.29 -10.03 -1.49
CA GLY A 352 -10.49 -9.70 -2.89
C GLY A 352 -11.34 -10.71 -3.64
N GLU A 353 -11.84 -10.28 -4.79
CA GLU A 353 -12.74 -11.05 -5.66
C GLU A 353 -12.27 -10.97 -7.12
N LYS A 354 -12.47 -12.05 -7.88
CA LYS A 354 -12.26 -12.07 -9.34
C LYS A 354 -13.53 -11.56 -10.03
N LYS A 355 -13.37 -10.85 -11.15
CA LYS A 355 -14.46 -10.21 -11.90
C LYS A 355 -15.18 -9.17 -11.04
N GLY A 356 -14.56 -8.01 -10.93
CA GLY A 356 -15.17 -6.89 -10.21
C GLY A 356 -16.47 -6.43 -10.88
N GLY A 357 -17.35 -5.82 -10.09
CA GLY A 357 -18.51 -5.12 -10.62
C GLY A 357 -18.09 -3.93 -11.52
N ASN A 358 -19.02 -3.44 -12.34
CA ASN A 358 -18.83 -2.25 -13.18
C ASN A 358 -17.67 -2.35 -14.19
N GLY A 359 -17.41 -3.56 -14.73
CA GLY A 359 -16.39 -3.78 -15.77
C GLY A 359 -14.95 -3.83 -15.26
N ALA A 360 -14.74 -3.96 -13.95
CA ALA A 360 -13.41 -4.11 -13.36
C ALA A 360 -12.91 -5.58 -13.44
N ASP A 361 -11.61 -5.76 -13.60
CA ASP A 361 -10.99 -7.09 -13.65
C ASP A 361 -11.08 -7.80 -12.29
N HIS A 362 -10.87 -7.02 -11.23
CA HIS A 362 -10.91 -7.49 -9.85
C HIS A 362 -11.54 -6.46 -8.91
N SER A 363 -11.82 -6.89 -7.68
CA SER A 363 -12.16 -6.00 -6.59
C SER A 363 -11.39 -6.35 -5.33
N ILE A 364 -11.00 -5.34 -4.57
CA ILE A 364 -10.42 -5.47 -3.24
C ILE A 364 -11.35 -4.76 -2.27
N HIS A 365 -11.66 -5.41 -1.17
CA HIS A 365 -12.53 -4.89 -0.13
C HIS A 365 -11.73 -4.77 1.16
N MET A 366 -11.95 -3.69 1.88
CA MET A 366 -11.34 -3.44 3.18
C MET A 366 -12.41 -2.99 4.16
N VAL A 367 -12.25 -3.35 5.43
CA VAL A 367 -13.05 -2.73 6.49
C VAL A 367 -12.85 -1.20 6.47
N GLY A 368 -13.88 -0.46 6.87
CA GLY A 368 -13.76 0.97 7.03
C GLY A 368 -12.75 1.34 8.12
N ASP A 369 -12.37 2.62 8.16
CA ASP A 369 -11.52 3.21 9.22
C ASP A 369 -10.12 2.62 9.36
N LEU A 370 -9.63 1.87 8.36
CA LEU A 370 -8.21 1.61 8.25
C LEU A 370 -7.48 2.93 7.98
N ASP A 371 -6.41 3.17 8.76
CA ASP A 371 -5.48 4.26 8.50
C ASP A 371 -4.89 4.17 7.10
N ILE A 372 -4.55 5.33 6.52
CA ILE A 372 -4.15 5.42 5.12
C ILE A 372 -2.90 4.59 4.84
N TYR A 373 -1.97 4.51 5.80
CA TYR A 373 -0.73 3.76 5.63
C TYR A 373 -0.98 2.25 5.60
N PHE A 374 -1.88 1.76 6.45
CA PHE A 374 -2.21 0.35 6.45
C PHE A 374 -2.93 0.00 5.16
N ARG A 375 -3.93 0.78 4.77
CA ARG A 375 -4.65 0.65 3.50
C ARG A 375 -3.70 0.63 2.29
N GLU A 376 -2.76 1.56 2.22
CA GLU A 376 -1.77 1.61 1.15
C GLU A 376 -0.83 0.40 1.16
N HIS A 377 -0.38 -0.05 2.32
CA HIS A 377 0.38 -1.30 2.45
C HIS A 377 -0.44 -2.50 1.94
N LEU A 378 -1.68 -2.66 2.38
CA LEU A 378 -2.56 -3.76 2.00
C LEU A 378 -2.86 -3.77 0.49
N LEU A 379 -3.16 -2.62 -0.11
CA LEU A 379 -3.31 -2.48 -1.56
C LEU A 379 -2.03 -2.87 -2.28
N ALA A 380 -0.89 -2.36 -1.83
CA ALA A 380 0.38 -2.59 -2.48
C ALA A 380 0.72 -4.09 -2.49
N VAL A 381 0.69 -4.77 -1.34
CA VAL A 381 1.08 -6.19 -1.25
C VAL A 381 0.14 -7.13 -2.00
N GLN A 382 -1.17 -6.87 -1.97
CA GLN A 382 -2.16 -7.65 -2.72
C GLN A 382 -1.96 -7.51 -4.23
N LEU A 383 -1.74 -6.29 -4.71
CA LEU A 383 -1.50 -6.02 -6.13
C LEU A 383 -0.12 -6.48 -6.60
N SER A 384 0.93 -6.41 -5.76
CA SER A 384 2.25 -6.96 -6.09
C SER A 384 2.19 -8.48 -6.27
N ARG A 385 1.41 -9.18 -5.43
CA ARG A 385 1.19 -10.62 -5.59
C ARG A 385 0.42 -10.91 -6.88
N LEU A 386 -0.63 -10.14 -7.17
CA LEU A 386 -1.36 -10.25 -8.44
C LEU A 386 -0.43 -10.06 -9.64
N ALA A 387 0.46 -9.06 -9.59
CA ALA A 387 1.45 -8.81 -10.62
C ALA A 387 2.38 -10.02 -10.79
N ARG A 388 2.92 -10.54 -9.70
CA ARG A 388 3.89 -11.65 -9.74
C ARG A 388 3.28 -12.95 -10.27
N VAL A 389 2.04 -13.26 -9.87
CA VAL A 389 1.36 -14.49 -10.32
C VAL A 389 0.84 -14.36 -11.75
N SER A 390 0.37 -13.17 -12.15
CA SER A 390 -0.16 -12.95 -13.51
C SER A 390 0.95 -12.83 -14.57
N TYR A 391 2.15 -12.42 -14.17
CA TYR A 391 3.28 -12.20 -15.07
C TYR A 391 4.56 -12.92 -14.59
N PRO A 392 4.55 -14.27 -14.55
CA PRO A 392 5.73 -15.02 -14.16
C PRO A 392 6.85 -14.87 -15.22
N PRO A 393 8.13 -14.73 -14.82
CA PRO A 393 9.23 -14.75 -15.77
C PRO A 393 9.43 -16.18 -16.32
N GLN A 394 9.83 -16.31 -17.60
CA GLN A 394 10.08 -17.63 -18.20
C GLN A 394 11.29 -18.35 -17.58
N LYS A 395 12.26 -17.60 -17.06
CA LYS A 395 13.49 -18.12 -16.42
C LYS A 395 13.56 -17.70 -14.95
N ASP A 396 12.71 -18.27 -14.08
CA ASP A 396 12.84 -18.09 -12.62
C ASP A 396 13.95 -18.98 -12.00
N THR A 397 14.96 -19.37 -12.80
CA THR A 397 15.79 -20.55 -12.56
C THR A 397 17.17 -20.31 -11.95
N LYS A 398 17.66 -19.08 -11.77
CA LYS A 398 18.93 -18.84 -11.06
C LYS A 398 18.88 -17.55 -10.24
N GLY A 399 19.39 -17.60 -9.01
CA GLY A 399 19.36 -16.51 -8.03
C GLY A 399 20.16 -15.27 -8.45
N VAL A 400 19.62 -14.47 -9.36
CA VAL A 400 20.22 -13.22 -9.85
C VAL A 400 19.98 -12.03 -8.89
N GLU A 401 19.25 -12.22 -7.80
CA GLU A 401 18.87 -11.09 -6.91
C GLU A 401 19.95 -10.69 -5.87
N VAL A 402 21.10 -11.37 -5.82
CA VAL A 402 22.19 -11.01 -4.88
C VAL A 402 22.90 -9.71 -5.28
N ALA A 403 22.79 -9.25 -6.53
CA ALA A 403 23.49 -8.06 -7.02
C ALA A 403 22.68 -6.74 -6.96
N THR A 404 21.36 -6.78 -6.76
CA THR A 404 20.48 -5.59 -6.81
C THR A 404 20.22 -4.94 -5.44
N VAL A 405 21.06 -5.21 -4.44
CA VAL A 405 20.96 -4.56 -3.11
C VAL A 405 21.32 -3.07 -3.16
N GLY A 406 22.05 -2.61 -4.20
CA GLY A 406 22.48 -1.21 -4.36
C GLY A 406 21.73 -0.37 -5.39
N VAL A 407 20.83 -0.96 -6.19
CA VAL A 407 20.30 -0.29 -7.38
C VAL A 407 18.89 0.23 -7.07
N SER A 408 18.81 1.52 -6.69
CA SER A 408 17.57 2.30 -6.69
C SER A 408 16.86 2.11 -8.05
N TRP A 409 15.53 2.19 -8.12
CA TRP A 409 14.78 2.21 -9.38
C TRP A 409 15.35 3.22 -10.40
N LEU A 410 15.90 4.33 -9.90
CA LEU A 410 16.59 5.34 -10.72
C LEU A 410 17.84 4.81 -11.41
N SER A 411 18.49 3.77 -10.88
CA SER A 411 19.72 3.20 -11.42
C SER A 411 19.55 1.98 -12.33
N ILE A 412 18.44 1.21 -12.25
CA ILE A 412 18.13 0.20 -13.30
C ILE A 412 17.71 0.91 -14.60
N ALA A 413 17.02 2.04 -14.45
CA ALA A 413 16.75 2.98 -15.52
C ALA A 413 18.04 3.62 -16.11
N SER A 414 19.09 3.83 -15.30
CA SER A 414 20.36 4.39 -15.79
C SER A 414 21.33 3.35 -16.35
N SER A 415 21.21 2.06 -15.99
CA SER A 415 22.08 0.99 -16.49
C SER A 415 21.68 0.44 -17.87
N LEU A 416 20.59 0.96 -18.45
CA LEU A 416 20.09 0.61 -19.79
C LEU A 416 20.23 1.79 -20.78
N ALA A 417 21.18 2.69 -20.53
CA ALA A 417 21.60 3.77 -21.43
C ALA A 417 22.70 3.31 -22.40
#